data_AF-A0A952M127-F1
#
_entry.id   AF-A0A952M127-F1
#
_cell.length_a   1.000
_cell.length_b   1.000
_cell.length_c   1.000
_cell.angle_alpha   90.00
_cell.angle_beta   90.00
_cell.angle_gamma   90.00
#
_symmetry.space_group_name_H-M   'P 1'
#
loop_
_entity.id
_entity.type
_entity.pdbx_description
1 polymer ?
#
loop_
_entity_poly.entity_id
_entity_poly.type
_entity_poly.pdbx_seq_one_letter_code
_entity_poly.pdbx_strand_id
1 'polypeptide(L)'
;MMANKIALVGIGKIAHDQHIPVINSDPDWELAATVSRNASVDGIDSYTSMEALLDARPDISVISLAIPTEPRFDYARKALEAGRHVMLEKPPGASLAECITLEKLARQRGVCLYATWHSQHADGIREARDWLAERTLKRLHINWKEDVRAFHPGQEWIWEPSGLGVFDPGINALSIMTRILPDAVHLNAAKLEVPANRQTPIAAKLHFYHPDGADIRAEFDWRQQGDPVWEISIETEDDALELAFGASSLNTEYKRLYRQMSTLCENNAVDMDLSPLTHVADACLLGRRISVEPFHF
;
A
#
# COMPACT_ATOMS: atom_id res chain seq x y z
N MET A 1 26.98 3.71 12.69
CA MET A 1 26.22 4.91 13.09
C MET A 1 25.29 4.52 14.24
N MET A 2 24.71 5.47 14.98
CA MET A 2 23.65 5.13 15.95
C MET A 2 22.39 4.73 15.18
N ALA A 3 21.64 3.74 15.68
CA ALA A 3 20.38 3.32 15.07
C ALA A 3 19.35 4.46 15.08
N ASN A 4 18.54 4.56 14.04
CA ASN A 4 17.43 5.50 13.97
C ASN A 4 16.31 5.04 14.92
N LYS A 5 15.97 5.87 15.90
CA LYS A 5 14.85 5.59 16.79
C LYS A 5 13.53 5.81 16.08
N ILE A 6 12.68 4.79 16.11
CA ILE A 6 11.37 4.78 15.47
C ILE A 6 10.27 4.47 16.48
N ALA A 7 9.12 5.15 16.34
CA ALA A 7 7.88 4.75 16.99
C ALA A 7 6.92 4.10 15.99
N LEU A 8 6.26 3.02 16.43
CA LEU A 8 5.24 2.33 15.64
C LEU A 8 3.83 2.66 16.18
N VAL A 9 2.97 3.21 15.31
CA VAL A 9 1.59 3.54 15.64
C VAL A 9 0.67 2.51 15.01
N GLY A 10 -0.18 1.89 15.83
CA GLY A 10 -1.05 0.80 15.42
C GLY A 10 -0.37 -0.55 15.60
N ILE A 11 -0.81 -1.31 16.60
CA ILE A 11 -0.26 -2.62 16.96
C ILE A 11 -1.29 -3.69 16.62
N GLY A 12 -1.57 -3.79 15.31
CA GLY A 12 -2.48 -4.80 14.73
C GLY A 12 -1.72 -5.99 14.15
N LYS A 13 -2.41 -6.82 13.37
CA LYS A 13 -1.83 -8.03 12.76
C LYS A 13 -0.59 -7.73 11.91
N ILE A 14 -0.65 -6.74 11.02
CA ILE A 14 0.49 -6.40 10.15
C ILE A 14 1.70 -5.89 10.94
N ALA A 15 1.45 -5.16 12.04
CA ALA A 15 2.50 -4.69 12.92
C ALA A 15 3.25 -5.86 13.58
N HIS A 16 2.51 -6.84 14.10
CA HIS A 16 3.08 -8.05 14.72
C HIS A 16 3.78 -8.96 13.71
N ASP A 17 3.17 -9.17 12.55
CA ASP A 17 3.68 -10.15 11.57
C ASP A 17 4.84 -9.59 10.74
N GLN A 18 4.89 -8.27 10.51
CA GLN A 18 5.84 -7.64 9.58
C GLN A 18 6.67 -6.52 10.20
N HIS A 19 6.05 -5.43 10.70
CA HIS A 19 6.81 -4.25 11.14
C HIS A 19 7.75 -4.57 12.31
N ILE A 20 7.24 -5.14 13.41
CA ILE A 20 8.01 -5.38 14.62
C ILE A 20 9.18 -6.36 14.36
N PRO A 21 8.97 -7.53 13.73
CA PRO A 21 10.07 -8.46 13.43
C PRO A 21 11.14 -7.84 12.54
N VAL A 22 10.74 -7.05 11.53
CA VAL A 22 11.69 -6.41 10.62
C VAL A 22 12.50 -5.34 11.33
N ILE A 23 11.86 -4.42 12.05
CA ILE A 23 12.55 -3.38 12.84
C ILE A 23 13.54 -4.02 13.81
N ASN A 24 13.11 -5.01 14.59
CA ASN A 24 13.96 -5.65 15.59
C ASN A 24 15.15 -6.43 14.99
N SER A 25 15.07 -6.81 13.72
CA SER A 25 16.14 -7.54 13.01
C SER A 25 17.12 -6.62 12.27
N ASP A 26 16.79 -5.34 12.13
CA ASP A 26 17.55 -4.38 11.33
C ASP A 26 18.42 -3.49 12.23
N PRO A 27 19.76 -3.52 12.10
CA PRO A 27 20.66 -2.75 12.96
C PRO A 27 20.55 -1.23 12.75
N ASP A 28 19.94 -0.77 11.66
CA ASP A 28 19.74 0.66 11.39
C ASP A 28 18.55 1.23 12.17
N TRP A 29 17.74 0.40 12.84
CA TRP A 29 16.53 0.80 13.54
C TRP A 29 16.50 0.37 15.00
N GLU A 30 15.91 1.21 15.84
CA GLU A 30 15.57 0.91 17.23
C GLU A 30 14.06 1.18 17.41
N LEU A 31 13.25 0.14 17.64
CA LEU A 31 11.85 0.31 18.03
C LEU A 31 11.80 0.90 19.43
N ALA A 32 11.69 2.22 19.51
CA ALA A 32 11.91 2.97 20.73
C ALA A 32 10.60 3.25 21.49
N ALA A 33 9.46 3.24 20.81
CA ALA A 33 8.14 3.41 21.41
C ALA A 33 7.02 2.85 20.52
N THR A 34 5.84 2.69 21.09
CA THR A 34 4.61 2.33 20.38
C THR A 34 3.46 3.25 20.73
N VAL A 35 2.50 3.39 19.82
CA VAL A 35 1.24 4.09 20.08
C VAL A 35 0.07 3.17 19.73
N SER A 36 -0.72 2.80 20.74
CA SER A 36 -1.94 2.02 20.56
C SER A 36 -2.87 2.21 21.76
N ARG A 37 -4.18 2.11 21.52
CA ARG A 37 -5.19 2.21 22.57
C ARG A 37 -5.33 0.91 23.37
N ASN A 38 -5.11 -0.23 22.72
CA ASN A 38 -5.53 -1.54 23.22
C ASN A 38 -4.42 -2.59 23.20
N ALA A 39 -3.19 -2.22 22.83
CA ALA A 39 -2.08 -3.16 22.70
C ALA A 39 -0.75 -2.49 23.05
N SER A 40 0.24 -3.29 23.42
CA SER A 40 1.61 -2.87 23.72
C SER A 40 2.58 -3.94 23.23
N VAL A 41 3.85 -3.57 23.12
CA VAL A 41 4.94 -4.50 22.81
C VAL A 41 5.78 -4.64 24.08
N ASP A 42 6.05 -5.87 24.49
CA ASP A 42 6.80 -6.14 25.73
C ASP A 42 8.20 -5.50 25.67
N GLY A 43 8.59 -4.86 26.76
CA GLY A 43 9.87 -4.15 26.86
C GLY A 43 9.97 -2.82 26.08
N ILE A 44 8.93 -2.38 25.38
CA ILE A 44 8.91 -1.11 24.63
C ILE A 44 7.92 -0.13 25.26
N ASP A 45 8.33 1.13 25.42
CA ASP A 45 7.45 2.20 25.92
C ASP A 45 6.17 2.28 25.07
N SER A 46 5.01 2.39 25.72
CA SER A 46 3.71 2.46 25.04
C SER A 46 2.94 3.71 25.46
N TYR A 47 2.34 4.35 24.47
CA TYR A 47 1.53 5.56 24.60
C TYR A 47 0.15 5.34 23.98
N THR A 48 -0.85 6.06 24.46
CA THR A 48 -2.24 5.94 23.98
C THR A 48 -2.61 7.02 22.96
N SER A 49 -1.79 8.07 22.80
CA SER A 49 -1.99 9.15 21.83
C SER A 49 -0.67 9.59 21.20
N MET A 50 -0.77 10.21 20.01
CA MET A 50 0.38 10.78 19.31
C MET A 50 1.02 11.92 20.11
N GLU A 51 0.19 12.76 20.74
CA GLU A 51 0.62 13.87 21.57
C GLU A 51 1.48 13.41 22.76
N ALA A 52 1.02 12.38 23.49
CA ALA A 52 1.75 11.87 24.63
C ALA A 52 3.12 11.30 24.24
N LEU A 53 3.19 10.62 23.08
CA LEU A 53 4.46 10.18 22.52
C LEU A 53 5.37 11.37 22.18
N LEU A 54 4.86 12.35 21.42
CA LEU A 54 5.65 13.49 20.94
C LEU A 54 6.20 14.35 22.08
N ASP A 55 5.43 14.51 23.16
CA ASP A 55 5.84 15.24 24.36
C ASP A 55 6.92 14.48 25.15
N ALA A 56 6.76 13.16 25.31
CA ALA A 56 7.63 12.35 26.15
C ALA A 56 8.93 11.91 25.46
N ARG A 57 8.92 11.74 24.12
CA ARG A 57 10.02 11.14 23.34
C ARG A 57 10.54 12.07 22.25
N PRO A 58 11.14 13.22 22.60
CA PRO A 58 11.71 14.13 21.62
C PRO A 58 12.89 13.52 20.84
N ASP A 59 13.47 12.43 21.35
CA ASP A 59 14.57 11.67 20.76
C ASP A 59 14.18 10.77 19.57
N ILE A 60 12.88 10.49 19.38
CA ILE A 60 12.39 9.68 18.26
C ILE A 60 12.19 10.55 17.03
N SER A 61 12.93 10.30 15.95
CA SER A 61 12.85 11.09 14.72
C SER A 61 11.87 10.53 13.69
N VAL A 62 11.53 9.23 13.77
CA VAL A 62 10.71 8.54 12.76
C VAL A 62 9.44 7.95 13.36
N ILE A 63 8.32 8.11 12.66
CA ILE A 63 7.02 7.53 13.00
C ILE A 63 6.53 6.63 11.86
N SER A 64 6.30 5.34 12.13
CA SER A 64 5.64 4.41 11.19
C SER A 64 4.17 4.25 11.56
N LEU A 65 3.27 4.50 10.61
CA LEU A 65 1.82 4.47 10.81
C LEU A 65 1.20 3.21 10.18
N ALA A 66 1.03 2.16 11.01
CA ALA A 66 0.36 0.90 10.68
C ALA A 66 -1.09 0.84 11.22
N ILE A 67 -1.80 1.97 11.11
CA ILE A 67 -3.22 2.13 11.45
C ILE A 67 -4.08 2.16 10.18
N PRO A 68 -5.41 1.96 10.25
CA PRO A 68 -6.31 2.18 9.12
C PRO A 68 -6.21 3.59 8.52
N THR A 69 -6.72 3.77 7.30
CA THR A 69 -6.66 5.03 6.53
C THR A 69 -7.34 6.21 7.22
N GLU A 70 -8.55 6.01 7.76
CA GLU A 70 -9.37 7.08 8.35
C GLU A 70 -8.63 7.93 9.41
N PRO A 71 -8.04 7.37 10.47
CA PRO A 71 -7.31 8.18 11.45
C PRO A 71 -5.93 8.63 10.96
N ARG A 72 -5.42 8.11 9.84
CA ARG A 72 -4.00 8.24 9.48
C ARG A 72 -3.60 9.67 9.17
N PHE A 73 -4.46 10.45 8.51
CA PHE A 73 -4.15 11.83 8.15
C PHE A 73 -3.79 12.67 9.39
N ASP A 74 -4.59 12.60 10.44
CA ASP A 74 -4.37 13.40 11.65
C ASP A 74 -3.08 12.99 12.38
N TYR A 75 -2.79 11.69 12.44
CA TYR A 75 -1.55 11.18 13.03
C TYR A 75 -0.32 11.61 12.22
N ALA A 76 -0.37 11.48 10.89
CA ALA A 76 0.71 11.89 10.00
C ALA A 76 0.94 13.39 10.08
N ARG A 77 -0.12 14.21 10.04
CA ARG A 77 -0.03 15.67 10.15
C ARG A 77 0.64 16.10 11.44
N LYS A 78 0.24 15.54 12.59
CA LYS A 78 0.86 15.85 13.91
C LYS A 78 2.34 15.49 13.95
N ALA A 79 2.71 14.32 13.43
CA ALA A 79 4.10 13.89 13.36
C ALA A 79 4.95 14.83 12.48
N LEU A 80 4.47 15.15 11.27
CA LEU A 80 5.14 16.08 10.36
C LEU A 80 5.26 17.49 10.96
N GLU A 81 4.20 17.99 11.61
CA GLU A 81 4.20 19.29 12.31
C GLU A 81 5.18 19.35 13.48
N ALA A 82 5.45 18.21 14.11
CA ALA A 82 6.47 18.07 15.14
C ALA A 82 7.89 17.84 14.57
N GLY A 83 8.07 17.93 13.25
CA GLY A 83 9.36 17.76 12.58
C GLY A 83 9.83 16.31 12.53
N ARG A 84 8.92 15.33 12.58
CA ARG A 84 9.24 13.90 12.48
C ARG A 84 9.13 13.41 11.05
N HIS A 85 9.97 12.45 10.67
CA HIS A 85 9.81 11.67 9.46
C HIS A 85 8.64 10.70 9.60
N VAL A 86 7.92 10.45 8.50
CA VAL A 86 6.72 9.61 8.53
C VAL A 86 6.75 8.54 7.45
N MET A 87 6.43 7.31 7.83
CA MET A 87 6.20 6.17 6.94
C MET A 87 4.72 5.77 7.05
N LEU A 88 4.02 5.71 5.92
CA LEU A 88 2.58 5.43 5.82
C LEU A 88 2.35 4.04 5.24
N GLU A 89 1.58 3.20 5.93
CA GLU A 89 1.10 1.94 5.34
C GLU A 89 0.18 2.16 4.12
N LYS A 90 0.09 1.14 3.26
CA LYS A 90 -0.78 1.16 2.08
C LYS A 90 -2.26 1.03 2.46
N PRO A 91 -3.17 1.65 1.69
CA PRO A 91 -2.92 2.83 0.85
C PRO A 91 -2.56 4.04 1.76
N PRO A 92 -1.79 5.03 1.28
CA PRO A 92 -1.21 6.07 2.14
C PRO A 92 -2.23 6.96 2.87
N GLY A 93 -3.45 7.12 2.35
CA GLY A 93 -4.53 7.89 2.97
C GLY A 93 -5.90 7.45 2.46
N ALA A 94 -6.97 8.03 3.02
CA ALA A 94 -8.33 7.73 2.59
C ALA A 94 -8.70 8.48 1.29
N SER A 95 -8.00 9.57 1.00
CA SER A 95 -8.18 10.35 -0.22
C SER A 95 -6.85 10.84 -0.81
N LEU A 96 -6.84 11.12 -2.12
CA LEU A 96 -5.71 11.77 -2.79
C LEU A 96 -5.44 13.16 -2.21
N ALA A 97 -6.49 13.90 -1.83
CA ALA A 97 -6.35 15.24 -1.27
C ALA A 97 -5.62 15.26 0.07
N GLU A 98 -5.90 14.29 0.96
CA GLU A 98 -5.13 14.08 2.19
C GLU A 98 -3.66 13.81 1.87
N CYS A 99 -3.38 12.89 0.95
CA CYS A 99 -2.02 12.51 0.60
C CYS A 99 -1.21 13.69 0.04
N ILE A 100 -1.79 14.46 -0.88
CA ILE A 100 -1.18 15.67 -1.46
C ILE A 100 -0.93 16.72 -0.37
N THR A 101 -1.86 16.86 0.58
CA THR A 101 -1.71 17.79 1.71
C THR A 101 -0.54 17.39 2.61
N LEU A 102 -0.41 16.10 2.94
CA LEU A 102 0.71 15.58 3.73
C LEU A 102 2.04 15.70 3.00
N GLU A 103 2.07 15.42 1.69
CA GLU A 103 3.28 15.59 0.87
C GLU A 103 3.78 17.03 0.89
N LYS A 104 2.88 18.00 0.66
CA LYS A 104 3.20 19.42 0.74
C LYS A 104 3.72 19.81 2.12
N LEU A 105 3.08 19.31 3.18
CA LEU A 105 3.50 19.58 4.56
C LEU A 105 4.90 19.01 4.85
N ALA A 106 5.18 17.77 4.45
CA ALA A 106 6.48 17.14 4.64
C ALA A 106 7.60 17.94 3.95
N ARG A 107 7.37 18.36 2.69
CA ARG A 107 8.30 19.24 1.95
C ARG A 107 8.50 20.58 2.64
N GLN A 108 7.45 21.20 3.17
CA GLN A 108 7.54 22.47 3.90
C GLN A 108 8.31 22.35 5.22
N ARG A 109 8.19 21.21 5.91
CA ARG A 109 8.88 20.94 7.17
C ARG A 109 10.30 20.40 6.98
N GLY A 110 10.68 20.08 5.74
CA GLY A 110 12.00 19.52 5.42
C GLY A 110 12.21 18.14 6.04
N VAL A 111 11.16 17.32 6.09
CA VAL A 111 11.18 15.98 6.67
C VAL A 111 10.80 14.93 5.62
N CYS A 112 11.35 13.73 5.79
CA CYS A 112 10.96 12.57 4.98
C CYS A 112 9.49 12.18 5.17
N LEU A 113 8.83 11.84 4.06
CA LEU A 113 7.52 11.20 4.03
C LEU A 113 7.54 10.07 2.99
N TYR A 114 7.11 8.88 3.38
CA TYR A 114 7.12 7.69 2.54
C TYR A 114 5.76 6.99 2.51
N ALA A 115 5.11 6.95 1.34
CA ALA A 115 3.97 6.07 1.07
C ALA A 115 4.49 4.68 0.69
N THR A 116 4.23 3.67 1.53
CA THR A 116 4.75 2.33 1.26
C THR A 116 3.86 1.58 0.28
N TRP A 117 4.50 0.82 -0.62
CA TRP A 117 3.87 -0.17 -1.48
C TRP A 117 4.67 -1.47 -1.37
N HIS A 118 4.37 -2.31 -0.39
CA HIS A 118 5.20 -3.49 -0.10
C HIS A 118 5.40 -4.38 -1.35
N SER A 119 4.36 -4.56 -2.17
CA SER A 119 4.43 -5.36 -3.39
C SER A 119 5.37 -4.81 -4.48
N GLN A 120 5.68 -3.51 -4.49
CA GLN A 120 6.72 -2.96 -5.38
C GLN A 120 8.14 -3.45 -5.01
N HIS A 121 8.30 -3.99 -3.81
CA HIS A 121 9.57 -4.50 -3.29
C HIS A 121 9.68 -6.02 -3.36
N ALA A 122 8.68 -6.71 -3.94
CA ALA A 122 8.73 -8.14 -4.15
C ALA A 122 9.92 -8.54 -5.05
N ASP A 123 10.35 -9.79 -4.96
CA ASP A 123 11.43 -10.31 -5.79
C ASP A 123 11.02 -10.29 -7.27
N GLY A 124 11.96 -9.97 -8.17
CA GLY A 124 11.71 -9.91 -9.61
C GLY A 124 11.08 -8.60 -10.11
N ILE A 125 10.54 -7.73 -9.26
CA ILE A 125 9.88 -6.49 -9.72
C ILE A 125 10.85 -5.52 -10.39
N ARG A 126 12.06 -5.36 -9.85
CA ARG A 126 13.09 -4.51 -10.46
C ARG A 126 13.54 -5.10 -11.80
N GLU A 127 13.77 -6.41 -11.84
CA GLU A 127 14.18 -7.14 -13.03
C GLU A 127 13.10 -7.05 -14.12
N ALA A 128 11.82 -7.16 -13.75
CA ALA A 128 10.69 -7.00 -14.67
C ALA A 128 10.59 -5.58 -15.24
N ARG A 129 10.77 -4.55 -14.40
CA ARG A 129 10.83 -3.15 -14.84
C ARG A 129 11.98 -2.94 -15.83
N ASP A 130 13.18 -3.37 -15.48
CA ASP A 130 14.37 -3.17 -16.32
C ASP A 130 14.25 -3.96 -17.64
N TRP A 131 13.63 -5.15 -17.61
CA TRP A 131 13.31 -5.94 -18.80
C TRP A 131 12.27 -5.25 -19.70
N LEU A 132 11.23 -4.66 -19.12
CA LEU A 132 10.16 -4.00 -19.88
C LEU A 132 10.57 -2.63 -20.43
N ALA A 133 11.49 -1.92 -19.76
CA ALA A 133 11.99 -0.61 -20.21
C ALA A 133 12.63 -0.63 -21.60
N GLU A 134 13.13 -1.78 -22.04
CA GLU A 134 13.81 -1.96 -23.33
C GLU A 134 12.92 -2.64 -24.39
N ARG A 135 11.60 -2.75 -24.15
CA ARG A 135 10.68 -3.52 -25.00
C ARG A 135 9.37 -2.79 -25.28
N THR A 136 8.81 -3.00 -26.46
CA THR A 136 7.49 -2.49 -26.84
C THR A 136 6.40 -3.39 -26.26
N LEU A 137 5.58 -2.85 -25.34
CA LEU A 137 4.46 -3.57 -24.74
C LEU A 137 3.33 -3.82 -25.77
N LYS A 138 2.78 -5.03 -25.80
CA LYS A 138 1.54 -5.37 -26.53
C LYS A 138 0.37 -5.58 -25.60
N ARG A 139 0.57 -6.33 -24.51
CA ARG A 139 -0.47 -6.65 -23.56
C ARG A 139 0.08 -6.74 -22.14
N LEU A 140 -0.67 -6.22 -21.19
CA LEU A 140 -0.49 -6.51 -19.77
C LEU A 140 -1.83 -6.93 -19.18
N HIS A 141 -1.88 -8.10 -18.54
CA HIS A 141 -3.07 -8.57 -17.87
C HIS A 141 -2.77 -8.92 -16.42
N ILE A 142 -3.45 -8.23 -15.50
CA ILE A 142 -3.45 -8.54 -14.07
C ILE A 142 -4.62 -9.48 -13.78
N ASN A 143 -4.34 -10.61 -13.16
CA ASN A 143 -5.33 -11.56 -12.66
C ASN A 143 -5.13 -11.70 -11.14
N TRP A 144 -5.96 -11.01 -10.37
CA TRP A 144 -5.82 -10.91 -8.90
C TRP A 144 -7.09 -11.39 -8.21
N LYS A 145 -7.10 -12.65 -7.79
CA LYS A 145 -8.31 -13.33 -7.35
C LYS A 145 -8.02 -14.17 -6.11
N GLU A 146 -8.83 -14.00 -5.09
CA GLU A 146 -8.67 -14.72 -3.81
C GLU A 146 -10.04 -14.89 -3.13
N ASP A 147 -10.13 -15.73 -2.09
CA ASP A 147 -11.34 -15.84 -1.29
C ASP A 147 -11.30 -14.85 -0.12
N VAL A 148 -12.17 -13.84 -0.13
CA VAL A 148 -12.26 -12.87 0.97
C VAL A 148 -12.51 -13.54 2.35
N ARG A 149 -13.14 -14.72 2.39
CA ARG A 149 -13.33 -15.46 3.66
C ARG A 149 -12.05 -16.05 4.20
N ALA A 150 -11.15 -16.47 3.31
CA ALA A 150 -9.88 -17.06 3.68
C ALA A 150 -8.86 -15.98 4.07
N PHE A 151 -8.81 -14.88 3.31
CA PHE A 151 -7.79 -13.84 3.45
C PHE A 151 -8.21 -12.69 4.38
N HIS A 152 -9.51 -12.40 4.49
CA HIS A 152 -10.05 -11.31 5.29
C HIS A 152 -11.20 -11.77 6.22
N PRO A 153 -11.01 -12.84 7.03
CA PRO A 153 -12.09 -13.43 7.83
C PRO A 153 -12.70 -12.41 8.81
N GLY A 154 -13.99 -12.13 8.65
CA GLY A 154 -14.78 -11.27 9.56
C GLY A 154 -14.38 -9.79 9.55
N GLN A 155 -13.61 -9.34 8.56
CA GLN A 155 -13.21 -7.93 8.47
C GLN A 155 -14.35 -7.09 7.87
N GLU A 156 -15.14 -6.44 8.72
CA GLU A 156 -16.27 -5.61 8.24
C GLU A 156 -15.83 -4.29 7.59
N TRP A 157 -14.69 -3.72 8.03
CA TRP A 157 -14.22 -2.40 7.58
C TRP A 157 -13.96 -2.31 6.06
N ILE A 158 -13.57 -3.43 5.41
CA ILE A 158 -13.34 -3.46 3.96
C ILE A 158 -14.60 -3.20 3.14
N TRP A 159 -15.77 -3.36 3.75
CA TRP A 159 -17.08 -3.18 3.14
C TRP A 159 -17.69 -1.79 3.35
N GLU A 160 -17.07 -0.97 4.20
CA GLU A 160 -17.49 0.39 4.54
C GLU A 160 -16.88 1.43 3.59
N PRO A 161 -17.40 2.68 3.55
CA PRO A 161 -16.74 3.76 2.82
C PRO A 161 -15.28 3.89 3.21
N SER A 162 -14.39 4.14 2.24
CA SER A 162 -12.92 4.11 2.37
C SER A 162 -12.28 2.71 2.55
N GLY A 163 -13.07 1.64 2.73
CA GLY A 163 -12.58 0.27 2.90
C GLY A 163 -12.06 -0.40 1.63
N LEU A 164 -12.20 0.25 0.46
CA LEU A 164 -11.76 -0.19 -0.87
C LEU A 164 -12.38 -1.48 -1.44
N GLY A 165 -12.86 -2.41 -0.60
CA GLY A 165 -13.33 -3.72 -1.05
C GLY A 165 -12.21 -4.48 -1.75
N VAL A 166 -12.51 -5.10 -2.90
CA VAL A 166 -11.54 -5.87 -3.68
C VAL A 166 -10.31 -5.05 -4.13
N PHE A 167 -10.38 -3.72 -4.06
CA PHE A 167 -9.21 -2.87 -4.31
C PHE A 167 -8.21 -2.85 -3.15
N ASP A 168 -8.52 -3.34 -1.95
CA ASP A 168 -7.54 -3.48 -0.86
C ASP A 168 -6.37 -4.41 -1.25
N PRO A 169 -6.61 -5.64 -1.76
CA PRO A 169 -5.55 -6.43 -2.39
C PRO A 169 -5.25 -5.97 -3.82
N GLY A 170 -6.25 -5.52 -4.58
CA GLY A 170 -6.07 -5.12 -5.99
C GLY A 170 -5.09 -3.95 -6.17
N ILE A 171 -5.02 -3.01 -5.21
CA ILE A 171 -4.09 -1.88 -5.26
C ILE A 171 -2.63 -2.33 -5.15
N ASN A 172 -2.35 -3.49 -4.54
CA ASN A 172 -1.02 -4.07 -4.54
C ASN A 172 -0.57 -4.42 -5.96
N ALA A 173 -1.46 -5.03 -6.75
CA ALA A 173 -1.19 -5.34 -8.15
C ALA A 173 -1.04 -4.07 -9.00
N LEU A 174 -1.89 -3.06 -8.76
CA LEU A 174 -1.74 -1.75 -9.40
C LEU A 174 -0.42 -1.08 -9.03
N SER A 175 0.06 -1.23 -7.80
CA SER A 175 1.36 -0.71 -7.37
C SER A 175 2.53 -1.35 -8.12
N ILE A 176 2.44 -2.65 -8.42
CA ILE A 176 3.42 -3.33 -9.26
C ILE A 176 3.34 -2.80 -10.69
N MET A 177 2.14 -2.73 -11.26
CA MET A 177 1.92 -2.25 -12.63
C MET A 177 2.52 -0.85 -12.84
N THR A 178 2.21 0.11 -11.97
CA THR A 178 2.75 1.48 -12.08
C THR A 178 4.25 1.53 -11.85
N ARG A 179 4.83 0.53 -11.18
CA ARG A 179 6.27 0.44 -10.95
C ARG A 179 7.04 -0.13 -12.12
N ILE A 180 6.45 -1.08 -12.85
CA ILE A 180 7.14 -1.79 -13.95
C ILE A 180 6.89 -1.17 -15.32
N LEU A 181 5.74 -0.51 -15.53
CA LEU A 181 5.44 0.13 -16.80
C LEU A 181 6.38 1.32 -17.04
N PRO A 182 6.98 1.44 -18.25
CA PRO A 182 7.79 2.61 -18.61
C PRO A 182 6.91 3.84 -18.90
N ASP A 183 5.68 3.61 -19.38
CA ASP A 183 4.75 4.64 -19.81
C ASP A 183 3.65 4.90 -18.78
N ALA A 184 3.24 6.16 -18.68
CA ALA A 184 2.08 6.54 -17.88
C ALA A 184 0.79 6.05 -18.55
N VAL A 185 0.02 5.27 -17.80
CA VAL A 185 -1.31 4.79 -18.21
C VAL A 185 -2.39 5.49 -17.41
N HIS A 186 -3.63 5.48 -17.90
CA HIS A 186 -4.78 5.92 -17.12
C HIS A 186 -5.99 5.05 -17.41
N LEU A 187 -6.92 5.02 -16.46
CA LEU A 187 -8.12 4.21 -16.58
C LEU A 187 -9.09 4.85 -17.58
N ASN A 188 -9.60 4.07 -18.54
CA ASN A 188 -10.60 4.56 -19.50
C ASN A 188 -11.97 3.87 -19.34
N ALA A 189 -12.01 2.68 -18.73
CA ALA A 189 -13.23 1.98 -18.40
C ALA A 189 -13.06 1.09 -17.16
N ALA A 190 -14.10 1.03 -16.34
CA ALA A 190 -14.19 0.09 -15.24
C ALA A 190 -15.61 -0.46 -15.07
N LYS A 191 -15.69 -1.70 -14.62
CA LYS A 191 -16.91 -2.34 -14.13
C LYS A 191 -16.68 -2.76 -12.69
N LEU A 192 -17.55 -2.31 -11.79
CA LEU A 192 -17.48 -2.60 -10.36
C LEU A 192 -18.72 -3.41 -9.95
N GLU A 193 -18.51 -4.62 -9.44
CA GLU A 193 -19.56 -5.47 -8.90
C GLU A 193 -19.65 -5.25 -7.38
N VAL A 194 -20.77 -4.71 -6.90
CA VAL A 194 -20.97 -4.29 -5.51
C VAL A 194 -22.10 -5.12 -4.89
N PRO A 195 -21.86 -5.88 -3.82
CA PRO A 195 -22.92 -6.61 -3.12
C PRO A 195 -24.01 -5.66 -2.63
N ALA A 196 -25.28 -6.02 -2.79
CA ALA A 196 -26.42 -5.14 -2.50
C ALA A 196 -26.49 -4.62 -1.04
N ASN A 197 -25.82 -5.29 -0.10
CA ASN A 197 -25.77 -4.91 1.31
C ASN A 197 -24.45 -4.25 1.75
N ARG A 198 -23.49 -4.02 0.84
CA ARG A 198 -22.15 -3.47 1.13
C ARG A 198 -21.90 -2.18 0.34
N GLN A 199 -20.86 -1.41 0.69
CA GLN A 199 -20.53 -0.14 0.03
C GLN A 199 -19.39 -0.25 -1.00
N THR A 200 -18.54 -1.26 -0.87
CA THR A 200 -17.35 -1.45 -1.72
C THR A 200 -17.48 -2.68 -2.63
N PRO A 201 -16.78 -2.70 -3.77
CA PRO A 201 -16.92 -3.78 -4.74
C PRO A 201 -16.31 -5.09 -4.24
N ILE A 202 -16.94 -6.22 -4.57
CA ILE A 202 -16.40 -7.58 -4.40
C ILE A 202 -15.60 -8.05 -5.62
N ALA A 203 -15.83 -7.45 -6.79
CA ALA A 203 -15.05 -7.71 -7.99
C ALA A 203 -14.97 -6.46 -8.87
N ALA A 204 -13.88 -6.33 -9.63
CA ALA A 204 -13.65 -5.23 -10.53
C ALA A 204 -12.98 -5.71 -11.82
N LYS A 205 -13.36 -5.10 -12.94
CA LYS A 205 -12.65 -5.23 -14.22
C LYS A 205 -12.25 -3.86 -14.70
N LEU A 206 -10.98 -3.69 -15.01
CA LEU A 206 -10.36 -2.43 -15.38
C LEU A 206 -9.75 -2.53 -16.77
N HIS A 207 -9.91 -1.46 -17.55
CA HIS A 207 -9.23 -1.27 -18.82
C HIS A 207 -8.53 0.08 -18.80
N PHE A 208 -7.28 0.09 -19.27
CA PHE A 208 -6.44 1.27 -19.26
C PHE A 208 -6.14 1.70 -20.69
N TYR A 209 -6.03 3.02 -20.87
CA TYR A 209 -5.40 3.60 -22.04
C TYR A 209 -3.88 3.49 -21.92
N HIS A 210 -3.22 3.15 -23.02
CA HIS A 210 -1.77 3.20 -23.19
C HIS A 210 -1.43 4.11 -24.39
N PRO A 211 -0.40 4.97 -24.30
CA PRO A 211 -0.04 5.90 -25.38
C PRO A 211 0.20 5.22 -26.73
N ASP A 212 0.89 4.08 -26.72
CA ASP A 212 1.21 3.31 -27.94
C ASP A 212 0.19 2.20 -28.28
N GLY A 213 -0.95 2.18 -27.59
CA GLY A 213 -2.06 1.28 -27.91
C GLY A 213 -1.92 -0.16 -27.39
N ALA A 214 -1.04 -0.43 -26.43
CA ALA A 214 -1.00 -1.70 -25.71
C ALA A 214 -2.33 -1.97 -24.98
N ASP A 215 -2.75 -3.24 -24.93
CA ASP A 215 -3.97 -3.67 -24.23
C ASP A 215 -3.66 -3.97 -22.77
N ILE A 216 -4.08 -3.09 -21.86
CA ILE A 216 -3.80 -3.21 -20.43
C ILE A 216 -5.11 -3.42 -19.67
N ARG A 217 -5.18 -4.54 -18.94
CA ARG A 217 -6.38 -4.96 -18.22
C ARG A 217 -6.05 -5.45 -16.81
N ALA A 218 -7.00 -5.28 -15.90
CA ALA A 218 -6.96 -5.92 -14.60
C ALA A 218 -8.30 -6.56 -14.24
N GLU A 219 -8.26 -7.77 -13.69
CA GLU A 219 -9.41 -8.45 -13.11
C GLU A 219 -9.16 -8.74 -11.64
N PHE A 220 -10.02 -8.18 -10.78
CA PHE A 220 -10.00 -8.40 -9.34
C PHE A 220 -11.26 -9.15 -8.93
N ASP A 221 -11.13 -10.25 -8.18
CA ASP A 221 -12.31 -11.01 -7.72
C ASP A 221 -12.09 -11.67 -6.37
N TRP A 222 -12.95 -11.33 -5.40
CA TRP A 222 -12.95 -11.90 -4.05
C TRP A 222 -13.75 -13.19 -3.88
N ARG A 223 -14.28 -13.74 -4.97
CA ARG A 223 -15.10 -14.96 -4.98
C ARG A 223 -14.33 -16.19 -5.46
N GLN A 224 -13.02 -16.07 -5.64
CA GLN A 224 -12.18 -17.16 -6.12
C GLN A 224 -12.08 -18.25 -5.08
N GLN A 225 -12.73 -19.38 -5.37
CA GLN A 225 -12.64 -20.57 -4.54
C GLN A 225 -11.42 -21.41 -4.93
N GLY A 226 -10.81 -22.05 -3.95
CA GLY A 226 -9.60 -22.86 -4.14
C GLY A 226 -8.33 -22.02 -4.04
N ASP A 227 -7.35 -22.32 -4.89
CA ASP A 227 -6.07 -21.62 -4.85
C ASP A 227 -6.24 -20.16 -5.30
N PRO A 228 -5.60 -19.20 -4.58
CA PRO A 228 -5.57 -17.81 -4.99
C PRO A 228 -4.73 -17.66 -6.26
N VAL A 229 -5.07 -16.64 -7.05
CA VAL A 229 -4.36 -16.26 -8.27
C VAL A 229 -3.87 -14.83 -8.11
N TRP A 230 -2.55 -14.65 -8.06
CA TRP A 230 -1.93 -13.33 -8.02
C TRP A 230 -0.87 -13.29 -9.11
N GLU A 231 -1.29 -12.90 -10.30
CA GLU A 231 -0.50 -13.01 -11.51
C GLU A 231 -0.55 -11.73 -12.34
N ILE A 232 0.58 -11.42 -12.98
CA ILE A 232 0.69 -10.38 -14.00
C ILE A 232 1.38 -10.98 -15.22
N SER A 233 0.63 -11.10 -16.31
CA SER A 233 1.09 -11.58 -17.59
C SER A 233 1.44 -10.41 -18.50
N ILE A 234 2.63 -10.41 -19.07
CA ILE A 234 3.17 -9.32 -19.90
C ILE A 234 3.62 -9.88 -21.24
N GLU A 235 3.05 -9.39 -22.33
CA GLU A 235 3.44 -9.72 -23.70
C GLU A 235 4.02 -8.48 -24.38
N THR A 236 5.18 -8.65 -24.99
CA THR A 236 5.87 -7.64 -25.80
C THR A 236 5.89 -8.07 -27.26
N GLU A 237 6.49 -7.27 -28.15
CA GLU A 237 6.62 -7.64 -29.57
C GLU A 237 7.38 -8.95 -29.79
N ASP A 238 8.41 -9.21 -28.97
CA ASP A 238 9.39 -10.27 -29.23
C ASP A 238 9.48 -11.32 -28.10
N ASP A 239 8.81 -11.09 -26.96
CA ASP A 239 8.99 -11.90 -25.74
C ASP A 239 7.80 -11.77 -24.77
N ALA A 240 7.73 -12.64 -23.76
CA ALA A 240 6.71 -12.62 -22.72
C ALA A 240 7.28 -12.89 -21.32
N LEU A 241 6.65 -12.30 -20.31
CA LEU A 241 7.03 -12.44 -18.91
C LEU A 241 5.79 -12.69 -18.06
N GLU A 242 5.88 -13.70 -17.18
CA GLU A 242 4.86 -14.00 -16.18
C GLU A 242 5.41 -13.71 -14.79
N LEU A 243 4.70 -12.91 -14.02
CA LEU A 243 4.97 -12.67 -12.61
C LEU A 243 3.89 -13.35 -11.78
N ALA A 244 4.25 -14.35 -10.98
CA ALA A 244 3.36 -15.02 -10.05
C ALA A 244 3.82 -14.75 -8.62
N PHE A 245 2.88 -14.38 -7.75
CA PHE A 245 3.17 -13.98 -6.38
C PHE A 245 2.64 -15.02 -5.39
N GLY A 246 3.32 -15.15 -4.25
CA GLY A 246 2.91 -16.03 -3.15
C GLY A 246 3.03 -15.32 -1.81
N ALA A 247 2.41 -15.88 -0.77
CA ALA A 247 2.36 -15.26 0.56
C ALA A 247 3.73 -15.20 1.28
N SER A 248 4.76 -15.90 0.80
CA SER A 248 6.04 -16.10 1.49
C SER A 248 7.05 -14.94 1.38
N SER A 249 6.80 -13.92 0.55
CA SER A 249 7.77 -12.83 0.28
C SER A 249 7.67 -11.61 1.19
N LEU A 250 6.58 -11.47 1.98
CA LEU A 250 6.28 -10.25 2.72
C LEU A 250 7.42 -9.77 3.65
N ASN A 251 8.09 -10.67 4.37
CA ASN A 251 9.17 -10.25 5.27
C ASN A 251 10.34 -9.56 4.53
N THR A 252 10.68 -10.07 3.34
CA THR A 252 11.73 -9.49 2.49
C THR A 252 11.30 -8.13 1.92
N GLU A 253 10.03 -8.00 1.56
CA GLU A 253 9.44 -6.74 1.09
C GLU A 253 9.53 -5.65 2.17
N TYR A 254 9.10 -5.94 3.40
CA TYR A 254 9.16 -4.99 4.50
C TYR A 254 10.60 -4.62 4.87
N LYS A 255 11.56 -5.55 4.82
CA LYS A 255 12.99 -5.23 4.98
C LYS A 255 13.47 -4.20 3.96
N ARG A 256 13.03 -4.31 2.70
CA ARG A 256 13.37 -3.34 1.65
C ARG A 256 12.65 -1.99 1.88
N LEU A 257 11.42 -1.99 2.39
CA LEU A 257 10.73 -0.76 2.80
C LEU A 257 11.48 0.01 3.88
N TYR A 258 11.94 -0.66 4.94
CA TYR A 258 12.69 -0.01 6.03
C TYR A 258 14.07 0.49 5.58
N ARG A 259 14.74 -0.23 4.68
CA ARG A 259 15.98 0.25 4.05
C ARG A 259 15.74 1.51 3.22
N GLN A 260 14.67 1.54 2.42
CA GLN A 260 14.26 2.72 1.66
C GLN A 260 13.95 3.88 2.61
N MET A 261 13.21 3.63 3.69
CA MET A 261 12.91 4.66 4.69
C MET A 261 14.18 5.26 5.29
N SER A 262 15.18 4.44 5.62
CA SER A 262 16.47 4.91 6.14
C SER A 262 17.17 5.85 5.14
N THR A 263 17.19 5.44 3.86
CA THR A 263 17.79 6.21 2.76
C THR A 263 17.06 7.54 2.51
N LEU A 264 15.73 7.56 2.61
CA LEU A 264 14.94 8.78 2.46
C LEU A 264 15.16 9.74 3.65
N CYS A 265 15.24 9.22 4.87
CA CYS A 265 15.54 10.01 6.08
C CYS A 265 16.89 10.73 5.97
N GLU A 266 17.95 10.06 5.49
CA GLU A 266 19.28 10.67 5.30
C GLU A 266 19.24 11.91 4.41
N ASN A 267 18.29 11.98 3.48
CA ASN A 267 18.18 13.04 2.49
C ASN A 267 16.97 13.96 2.70
N ASN A 268 16.19 13.77 3.77
CA ASN A 268 14.89 14.42 3.98
C ASN A 268 13.98 14.33 2.74
N ALA A 269 14.04 13.20 2.04
CA ALA A 269 13.38 13.01 0.76
C ALA A 269 11.91 12.58 0.94
N VAL A 270 11.07 12.96 -0.01
CA VAL A 270 9.65 12.59 -0.02
C VAL A 270 9.41 11.64 -1.18
N ASP A 271 8.91 10.45 -0.85
CA ASP A 271 8.51 9.40 -1.79
C ASP A 271 7.01 9.11 -1.59
N MET A 272 6.20 9.76 -2.42
CA MET A 272 4.74 9.73 -2.36
C MET A 272 4.17 9.35 -3.72
N ASP A 273 4.54 8.18 -4.24
CA ASP A 273 3.91 7.66 -5.46
C ASP A 273 2.42 7.37 -5.22
N LEU A 274 1.57 8.26 -5.75
CA LEU A 274 0.11 8.16 -5.66
C LEU A 274 -0.52 7.49 -6.87
N SER A 275 0.26 7.04 -7.84
CA SER A 275 -0.24 6.44 -9.08
C SER A 275 -1.18 5.25 -8.82
N PRO A 276 -0.89 4.31 -7.89
CA PRO A 276 -1.78 3.17 -7.63
C PRO A 276 -3.13 3.62 -7.06
N LEU A 277 -3.11 4.55 -6.09
CA LEU A 277 -4.32 5.09 -5.49
C LEU A 277 -5.13 5.94 -6.47
N THR A 278 -4.45 6.62 -7.41
CA THR A 278 -5.10 7.38 -8.48
C THR A 278 -5.93 6.45 -9.36
N HIS A 279 -5.42 5.28 -9.73
CA HIS A 279 -6.20 4.31 -10.51
C HIS A 279 -7.39 3.74 -9.75
N VAL A 280 -7.28 3.52 -8.43
CA VAL A 280 -8.42 3.10 -7.60
C VAL A 280 -9.48 4.22 -7.52
N ALA A 281 -9.05 5.47 -7.36
CA ALA A 281 -9.93 6.63 -7.34
C ALA A 281 -10.65 6.80 -8.69
N ASP A 282 -9.92 6.68 -9.80
CA ASP A 282 -10.48 6.73 -11.16
C ASP A 282 -11.47 5.59 -11.39
N ALA A 283 -11.20 4.38 -10.87
CA ALA A 283 -12.14 3.27 -10.99
C ALA A 283 -13.43 3.56 -10.23
N CYS A 284 -13.35 4.17 -9.04
CA CYS A 284 -14.52 4.63 -8.30
C CYS A 284 -15.26 5.76 -9.04
N LEU A 285 -14.55 6.64 -9.73
CA LEU A 285 -15.12 7.79 -10.44
C LEU A 285 -15.80 7.39 -11.77
N LEU A 286 -15.11 6.59 -12.58
CA LEU A 286 -15.50 6.24 -13.95
C LEU A 286 -16.30 4.92 -14.01
N GLY A 287 -16.20 4.08 -12.98
CA GLY A 287 -16.70 2.71 -13.00
C GLY A 287 -18.21 2.60 -13.08
N ARG A 288 -18.69 1.78 -14.03
CA ARG A 288 -20.08 1.31 -14.05
C ARG A 288 -20.29 0.38 -12.85
N ARG A 289 -21.15 0.80 -11.93
CA ARG A 289 -21.54 0.00 -10.75
C ARG A 289 -22.65 -0.98 -11.13
N ILE A 290 -22.48 -2.23 -10.72
CA ILE A 290 -23.43 -3.32 -10.92
C ILE A 290 -23.71 -3.92 -9.56
N SER A 291 -24.96 -3.83 -9.11
CA SER A 291 -25.39 -4.52 -7.90
C SER A 291 -25.34 -6.02 -8.14
N VAL A 292 -24.76 -6.76 -7.19
CA VAL A 292 -24.76 -8.24 -7.16
C VAL A 292 -25.36 -8.74 -5.86
N GLU A 293 -25.43 -10.06 -5.69
CA GLU A 293 -26.01 -10.71 -4.51
C GLU A 293 -25.39 -10.18 -3.19
N PRO A 294 -26.19 -10.08 -2.11
CA PRO A 294 -25.67 -9.71 -0.80
C PRO A 294 -24.50 -10.60 -0.36
N PHE A 295 -23.52 -9.99 0.30
CA PHE A 295 -22.41 -10.69 0.92
C PHE A 295 -22.60 -10.78 2.43
N HIS A 296 -22.57 -12.01 2.94
CA HIS A 296 -22.46 -12.33 4.36
C HIS A 296 -21.12 -13.06 4.56
N PHE A 297 -20.54 -13.09 5.75
CA PHE A 297 -19.37 -13.93 6.01
C PHE A 297 -19.80 -15.39 6.20
#